data_AF-A0A0F9R8R3-F1
#
_entry.id   AF-A0A0F9R8R3-F1
#
_cell.length_a   1.000
_cell.length_b   1.000
_cell.length_c   1.000
_cell.angle_alpha   90.00
_cell.angle_beta   90.00
_cell.angle_gamma   90.00
#
_symmetry.space_group_name_H-M   'P 1'
#
loop_
_entity.id
_entity.type
_entity.pdbx_description
1 polymer ?
#
loop_
_entity_poly.entity_id
_entity_poly.type
_entity_poly.pdbx_seq_one_letter_code
_entity_poly.pdbx_strand_id
1 'polypeptide(L)'
;YVYINRDDTLVVESREDRKGTRDLKTVTITGGFLLKEDGDFLLKEDGDKLIIDAAESVSFDNTMTDLEIEYGHGIINEANATVFPRKVGTLGVLFTLEQPIRIPAGVPIVVKGKYSDPVGGNPIHGTNMQTPTTPTDYLLTADEDGGGADLSASLTVGANFYADGVEFTLNSTVTGWLFKCNARGNSITKYNPVQSLFRDVNSINAYGTNSISIRQTYQDTIEVAQTVAEAAVESEREPDVEATAVRFMANESEKQMQAFLNLDVGDLVHIIEDKNEIDAYYYIYAVEYEITQGGIIDFAYRIKRTRSLQNGLTAIAIEFDGSSDEVVRFPAVPQMLGIEKTIIMQINLDVLSAGDKTILQITDGETLVGFNLLSIAGDPVNALLFQAREFEDDWLQYLTDNDTIAAATDYTVGVSYDSGSIYNRPTLYINGVKTAARVAKWNSGTRKETNNAFRVNVGSTDLGFDDFDGKIKNIRHYNRILSDTEHLFSHTGIVADGMVFQVPNVISERLADYIDQSLAESDKIVDNVFGVVGTPLNTPTGRTA
;
A
#
# COMPACT_ATOMS: atom_id res chain seq x y z
N TYR A 1 -4.95 11.63 -0.49
CA TYR A 1 -5.10 12.98 0.08
C TYR A 1 -4.97 14.00 -1.04
N VAL A 2 -5.87 14.98 -1.09
CA VAL A 2 -5.83 16.05 -2.10
C VAL A 2 -5.92 17.36 -1.36
N TYR A 3 -4.90 18.20 -1.52
CA TYR A 3 -4.81 19.50 -0.85
C TYR A 3 -3.98 20.46 -1.70
N ILE A 4 -4.05 21.75 -1.37
CA ILE A 4 -3.27 22.81 -2.01
C ILE A 4 -2.24 23.26 -0.98
N ASN A 5 -0.97 23.23 -1.36
CA ASN A 5 0.12 23.78 -0.56
C ASN A 5 0.08 25.32 -0.58
N ARG A 6 0.81 25.95 0.33
CA ARG A 6 0.95 27.39 0.47
C ARG A 6 1.58 28.07 -0.76
N ASP A 7 2.25 27.32 -1.62
CA ASP A 7 2.79 27.78 -2.91
C ASP A 7 1.78 27.64 -4.07
N ASP A 8 0.50 27.40 -3.77
CA ASP A 8 -0.60 27.13 -4.71
C ASP A 8 -0.44 25.84 -5.53
N THR A 9 0.46 24.94 -5.13
CA THR A 9 0.62 23.64 -5.79
C THR A 9 -0.48 22.68 -5.34
N LEU A 10 -1.23 22.12 -6.30
CA LEU A 10 -2.13 20.99 -6.05
C LEU A 10 -1.30 19.73 -5.77
N VAL A 11 -1.37 19.23 -4.55
CA VAL A 11 -0.74 17.98 -4.14
C VAL A 11 -1.78 16.87 -4.12
N VAL A 12 -1.45 15.77 -4.81
CA VAL A 12 -2.22 14.53 -4.77
C VAL A 12 -1.31 13.44 -4.20
N GLU A 13 -1.41 13.23 -2.90
CA GLU A 13 -0.74 12.13 -2.21
C GLU A 13 -1.66 10.90 -2.21
N SER A 14 -1.09 9.73 -2.41
CA SER A 14 -1.73 8.45 -2.15
C SER A 14 -1.64 8.10 -0.65
N ARG A 15 -2.21 6.96 -0.25
CA ARG A 15 -1.96 6.39 1.10
C ARG A 15 -0.49 6.00 1.27
N GLU A 16 0.20 5.66 0.17
CA GLU A 16 1.58 5.21 0.16
C GLU A 16 2.56 6.28 0.64
N ASP A 17 2.17 7.56 0.51
CA ASP A 17 2.96 8.71 0.94
C ASP A 17 2.88 8.95 2.47
N ARG A 18 1.88 8.37 3.15
CA ARG A 18 1.66 8.51 4.60
C ARG A 18 1.86 7.19 5.34
N LYS A 19 3.04 6.61 5.16
CA LYS A 19 3.46 5.35 5.77
C LYS A 19 4.25 5.57 7.05
N GLY A 20 4.25 4.60 7.96
CA GLY A 20 4.97 4.68 9.24
C GLY A 20 6.50 4.73 9.15
N THR A 21 7.07 4.55 7.94
CA THR A 21 8.50 4.76 7.69
C THR A 21 8.84 6.18 7.24
N ARG A 22 7.86 7.09 7.22
CA ARG A 22 8.10 8.49 6.85
C ARG A 22 8.80 9.20 8.00
N ASP A 23 9.91 9.86 7.68
CA ASP A 23 10.65 10.64 8.66
C ASP A 23 9.92 11.95 8.99
N LEU A 24 10.21 12.49 10.18
CA LEU A 24 9.74 13.81 10.59
C LEU A 24 10.18 14.88 9.60
N LYS A 25 9.32 15.87 9.36
CA LYS A 25 9.68 17.05 8.58
C LYS A 25 10.86 17.74 9.26
N THR A 26 11.81 18.22 8.46
CA THR A 26 12.93 19.04 8.95
C THR A 26 12.76 20.48 8.51
N VAL A 27 13.16 21.41 9.38
CA VAL A 27 13.27 22.84 9.07
C VAL A 27 14.72 23.28 9.14
N THR A 28 15.07 24.31 8.37
CA THR A 28 16.39 24.93 8.44
C THR A 28 16.39 26.02 9.48
N ILE A 29 17.28 25.90 10.47
CA ILE A 29 17.53 26.89 11.51
C ILE A 29 18.99 27.33 11.50
N THR A 30 19.31 28.40 12.23
CA THR A 30 20.69 28.82 12.45
C THR A 30 21.45 27.79 13.29
N GLY A 31 22.36 27.05 12.65
CA GLY A 31 23.27 26.07 13.26
C GLY A 31 24.50 26.67 13.94
N GLY A 32 24.64 28.00 13.91
CA GLY A 32 25.75 28.74 14.49
C GLY A 32 26.49 29.59 13.47
N PHE A 33 27.79 29.79 13.71
CA PHE A 33 28.63 30.64 12.87
C PHE A 33 29.86 29.89 12.40
N LEU A 34 30.34 30.24 11.20
CA LEU A 34 31.57 29.67 10.68
C LEU A 34 32.76 30.19 11.47
N LEU A 35 33.58 29.25 11.97
CA LEU A 35 34.78 29.53 12.75
C LEU A 35 36.04 29.35 11.91
N LYS A 36 37.07 30.11 12.25
CA LYS A 36 38.45 29.90 11.83
C LYS A 36 39.10 28.79 12.67
N GLU A 37 40.29 28.35 12.27
CA GLU A 37 41.06 27.33 12.99
C GLU A 37 41.46 27.75 14.42
N ASP A 38 41.53 29.06 14.70
CA ASP A 38 41.83 29.62 16.02
C ASP A 38 40.59 29.72 16.94
N GLY A 39 39.41 29.36 16.43
CA GLY A 39 38.13 29.44 17.16
C GLY A 39 37.42 30.79 17.04
N ASP A 40 38.02 31.79 16.38
CA ASP A 40 37.35 33.07 16.11
C ASP A 40 36.37 32.97 14.92
N PHE A 41 35.40 33.88 14.85
CA PHE A 41 34.43 33.89 13.75
C PHE A 41 35.07 34.30 12.42
N LEU A 42 34.65 33.63 11.35
CA LEU A 42 34.85 34.12 9.99
C LEU A 42 33.81 35.21 9.72
N LEU A 43 34.31 36.40 9.38
CA LEU A 43 33.50 37.59 9.14
C LEU A 43 33.42 37.88 7.65
N LYS A 44 32.30 38.48 7.23
CA LYS A 44 32.11 39.12 5.93
C LYS A 44 32.89 40.44 5.86
N GLU A 45 32.96 41.05 4.68
CA GLU A 45 33.68 42.31 4.45
C GLU A 45 33.10 43.50 5.25
N ASP A 46 31.83 43.42 5.67
CA ASP A 46 31.15 44.39 6.53
C ASP A 46 31.36 44.12 8.04
N GLY A 47 32.03 43.02 8.40
CA GLY A 47 32.27 42.61 9.78
C GLY A 47 31.20 41.67 10.36
N ASP A 48 30.15 41.32 9.61
CA ASP A 48 29.12 40.39 10.08
C ASP A 48 29.59 38.94 10.05
N LYS A 49 29.07 38.12 10.96
CA LYS A 49 29.41 36.69 11.03
C LYS A 49 28.75 35.91 9.89
N LEU A 50 29.45 34.91 9.38
CA LEU A 50 28.86 33.95 8.45
C LEU A 50 28.04 32.91 9.22
N ILE A 51 26.76 32.81 8.89
CA ILE A 51 25.80 31.87 9.49
C ILE A 51 25.97 30.50 8.82
N ILE A 52 25.90 29.45 9.62
CA ILE A 52 25.78 28.07 9.15
C ILE A 52 24.34 27.63 9.34
N ASP A 53 23.76 27.04 8.30
CA ASP A 53 22.45 26.43 8.36
C ASP A 53 22.53 25.03 8.98
N ALA A 54 21.59 24.70 9.85
CA ALA A 54 21.38 23.36 10.39
C ALA A 54 19.96 22.89 10.09
N ALA A 55 19.82 21.61 9.73
CA ALA A 55 18.52 20.98 9.61
C ALA A 55 18.12 20.39 10.97
N GLU A 56 16.92 20.72 11.45
CA GLU A 56 16.36 20.20 12.68
C GLU A 56 15.01 19.53 12.40
N SER A 57 14.79 18.32 12.92
CA SER A 57 13.50 17.66 12.88
C SER A 57 12.46 18.43 13.69
N VAL A 58 11.25 18.53 13.16
CA VAL A 58 10.17 19.28 13.80
C VAL A 58 9.55 18.45 14.92
N SER A 59 10.14 18.60 16.09
CA SER A 59 9.60 18.16 17.37
C SER A 59 9.30 19.37 18.26
N PHE A 60 8.08 19.46 18.76
CA PHE A 60 7.62 20.52 19.66
C PHE A 60 7.48 19.94 21.06
N ASP A 61 8.44 20.28 21.91
CA ASP A 61 8.53 19.79 23.28
C ASP A 61 8.15 20.91 24.26
N ASN A 62 6.91 20.87 24.76
CA ASN A 62 6.38 21.85 25.71
C ASN A 62 6.61 23.32 25.27
N THR A 63 6.65 23.57 23.95
CA THR A 63 6.89 24.90 23.32
C THR A 63 5.63 25.53 22.73
N MET A 64 4.52 24.81 22.74
CA MET A 64 3.21 25.29 22.31
C MET A 64 2.62 26.22 23.36
N THR A 65 1.92 27.25 22.89
CA THR A 65 1.22 28.21 23.74
C THR A 65 -0.12 27.67 24.23
N ASP A 66 -0.73 26.77 23.46
CA ASP A 66 -1.98 26.10 23.79
C ASP A 66 -2.07 24.73 23.08
N LEU A 67 -2.81 23.82 23.70
CA LEU A 67 -3.03 22.46 23.21
C LEU A 67 -4.51 22.11 23.38
N GLU A 68 -5.19 21.89 22.27
CA GLU A 68 -6.57 21.40 22.26
C GLU A 68 -6.53 19.87 22.34
N ILE A 69 -7.04 19.32 23.44
CA ILE A 69 -7.14 17.88 23.71
C ILE A 69 -8.60 17.44 23.75
N GLU A 70 -8.86 16.24 23.26
CA GLU A 70 -10.16 15.58 23.37
C GLU A 70 -9.97 14.19 23.98
N TYR A 71 -10.86 13.83 24.91
CA TYR A 71 -10.89 12.48 25.49
C TYR A 71 -12.08 11.71 24.94
N GLY A 72 -11.83 10.55 24.34
CA GLY A 72 -12.87 9.61 23.91
C GLY A 72 -13.81 10.13 22.81
N HIS A 73 -13.54 11.29 22.21
CA HIS A 73 -14.33 11.84 21.10
C HIS A 73 -14.05 11.13 19.75
N GLY A 74 -13.00 10.30 19.71
CA GLY A 74 -12.56 9.56 18.52
C GLY A 74 -12.93 8.09 18.46
N ILE A 75 -13.69 7.53 19.42
CA ILE A 75 -13.92 6.07 19.46
C ILE A 75 -14.63 5.60 18.19
N ILE A 76 -14.00 4.71 17.43
CA ILE A 76 -14.59 4.03 16.27
C ILE A 76 -14.47 2.53 16.52
N ASN A 77 -15.61 1.87 16.68
CA ASN A 77 -15.68 0.42 16.92
C ASN A 77 -16.54 -0.33 15.89
N GLU A 78 -17.07 0.39 14.91
CA GLU A 78 -17.68 -0.15 13.71
C GLU A 78 -17.20 0.64 12.48
N ALA A 79 -16.77 -0.06 11.42
CA ALA A 79 -16.42 0.57 10.16
C ALA A 79 -17.09 -0.11 8.98
N ASN A 80 -17.74 0.70 8.14
CA ASN A 80 -18.40 0.28 6.91
C ASN A 80 -17.61 0.77 5.69
N ALA A 81 -16.93 -0.14 5.00
CA ALA A 81 -16.17 0.19 3.80
C ALA A 81 -16.95 -0.20 2.53
N THR A 82 -17.24 0.78 1.68
CA THR A 82 -17.98 0.60 0.42
C THR A 82 -17.03 0.65 -0.78
N VAL A 83 -17.06 -0.38 -1.63
CA VAL A 83 -16.30 -0.46 -2.89
C VAL A 83 -17.21 -0.38 -4.11
N PHE A 84 -16.63 -0.03 -5.26
CA PHE A 84 -17.32 0.12 -6.53
C PHE A 84 -16.65 -0.75 -7.61
N PRO A 85 -16.85 -2.08 -7.57
CA PRO A 85 -16.18 -3.00 -8.48
C PRO A 85 -16.49 -2.67 -9.93
N ARG A 86 -15.43 -2.70 -10.75
CA ARG A 86 -15.50 -2.49 -12.19
C ARG A 86 -15.17 -3.81 -12.87
N LYS A 87 -15.93 -4.17 -13.90
CA LYS A 87 -15.64 -5.33 -14.73
C LYS A 87 -15.27 -4.90 -16.12
N VAL A 88 -14.13 -5.40 -16.59
CA VAL A 88 -13.73 -5.30 -17.98
C VAL A 88 -14.28 -6.51 -18.73
N GLY A 89 -15.13 -6.27 -19.72
CA GLY A 89 -15.67 -7.30 -20.60
C GLY A 89 -14.67 -7.74 -21.67
N THR A 90 -15.07 -8.74 -22.45
CA THR A 90 -14.37 -9.14 -23.67
C THR A 90 -14.72 -8.20 -24.83
N LEU A 91 -14.04 -8.36 -25.96
CA LEU A 91 -14.32 -7.61 -27.18
C LEU A 91 -15.80 -7.75 -27.59
N GLY A 92 -16.50 -6.64 -27.70
CA GLY A 92 -17.91 -6.56 -28.08
C GLY A 92 -18.23 -5.27 -28.85
N VAL A 93 -19.43 -5.19 -29.40
CA VAL A 93 -19.95 -3.98 -30.07
C VAL A 93 -20.50 -3.03 -29.00
N LEU A 94 -19.81 -1.92 -28.75
CA LEU A 94 -20.18 -0.95 -27.71
C LEU A 94 -21.04 0.20 -28.27
N PHE A 95 -21.01 0.39 -29.59
CA PHE A 95 -21.89 1.29 -30.30
C PHE A 95 -22.27 0.66 -31.62
N THR A 96 -23.54 0.75 -31.99
CA THR A 96 -24.05 0.43 -33.32
C THR A 96 -24.88 1.60 -33.81
N LEU A 97 -24.75 1.91 -35.08
CA LEU A 97 -25.69 2.79 -35.75
C LEU A 97 -27.05 2.09 -35.85
N GLU A 98 -28.09 2.71 -35.30
CA GLU A 98 -29.44 2.11 -35.28
C GLU A 98 -30.23 2.33 -36.57
N GLN A 99 -29.94 3.40 -37.30
CA GLN A 99 -30.62 3.74 -38.55
C GLN A 99 -29.61 4.09 -39.63
N PRO A 100 -29.78 3.57 -40.86
CA PRO A 100 -28.92 3.91 -41.98
C PRO A 100 -28.86 5.42 -42.20
N ILE A 101 -27.66 5.95 -42.44
CA ILE A 101 -27.47 7.36 -42.77
C ILE A 101 -26.98 7.52 -44.21
N ARG A 102 -27.57 8.45 -44.94
CA ARG A 102 -27.12 8.77 -46.30
C ARG A 102 -25.83 9.56 -46.25
N ILE A 103 -24.78 9.07 -46.90
CA ILE A 103 -23.50 9.75 -47.06
C ILE A 103 -23.41 10.32 -48.49
N PRO A 104 -23.46 11.65 -48.67
CA PRO A 104 -23.25 12.27 -49.98
C PRO A 104 -21.80 12.12 -50.45
N ALA A 105 -21.60 12.06 -51.77
CA ALA A 105 -20.26 12.05 -52.34
C ALA A 105 -19.49 13.35 -52.05
N GLY A 106 -18.26 13.24 -51.56
CA GLY A 106 -17.32 14.35 -51.38
C GLY A 106 -17.60 15.28 -50.19
N VAL A 107 -18.60 14.97 -49.34
CA VAL A 107 -18.95 15.76 -48.15
C VAL A 107 -18.69 14.93 -46.90
N PRO A 108 -17.70 15.30 -46.05
CA PRO A 108 -17.46 14.61 -44.80
C PRO A 108 -18.64 14.76 -43.83
N ILE A 109 -19.01 13.66 -43.17
CA ILE A 109 -20.03 13.63 -42.11
C ILE A 109 -19.37 13.18 -40.81
N VAL A 110 -19.70 13.85 -39.70
CA VAL A 110 -19.24 13.48 -38.35
C VAL A 110 -20.40 12.90 -37.56
N VAL A 111 -20.22 11.69 -37.04
CA VAL A 111 -21.21 10.99 -36.19
C VAL A 111 -20.63 10.77 -34.81
N LYS A 112 -21.36 11.19 -33.78
CA LYS A 112 -21.00 10.97 -32.38
C LYS A 112 -21.89 9.89 -31.78
N GLY A 113 -21.27 8.82 -31.30
CA GLY A 113 -21.91 7.72 -30.61
C GLY A 113 -21.51 7.65 -29.14
N LYS A 114 -22.45 7.30 -28.25
CA LYS A 114 -22.15 6.93 -26.86
C LYS A 114 -22.07 5.42 -26.74
N TYR A 115 -21.22 4.93 -25.85
CA TYR A 115 -21.13 3.49 -25.62
C TYR A 115 -22.28 3.00 -24.73
N SER A 116 -22.87 1.88 -25.11
CA SER A 116 -23.93 1.21 -24.37
C SER A 116 -23.57 -0.25 -24.11
N ASP A 117 -24.02 -0.77 -22.96
CA ASP A 117 -23.87 -2.16 -22.59
C ASP A 117 -24.56 -3.05 -23.63
N PRO A 118 -23.85 -3.97 -24.32
CA PRO A 118 -24.43 -4.84 -25.33
C PRO A 118 -25.60 -5.71 -24.83
N VAL A 119 -25.70 -5.96 -23.52
CA VAL A 119 -26.73 -6.82 -22.92
C VAL A 119 -27.90 -6.00 -22.35
N GLY A 120 -27.64 -4.78 -21.86
CA GLY A 120 -28.61 -4.01 -21.06
C GLY A 120 -28.86 -2.57 -21.51
N GLY A 121 -28.12 -2.05 -22.50
CA GLY A 121 -28.30 -0.70 -23.05
C GLY A 121 -27.85 0.46 -22.14
N ASN A 122 -27.40 0.19 -20.92
CA ASN A 122 -26.92 1.22 -20.00
C ASN A 122 -25.66 1.91 -20.53
N PRO A 123 -25.46 3.21 -20.26
CA PRO A 123 -24.20 3.88 -20.61
C PRO A 123 -23.01 3.21 -19.94
N ILE A 124 -21.96 2.94 -20.71
CA ILE A 124 -20.72 2.30 -20.25
C ILE A 124 -19.49 3.06 -20.75
N HIS A 125 -18.31 2.64 -20.29
CA HIS A 125 -17.04 3.08 -20.85
C HIS A 125 -16.42 1.99 -21.74
N GLY A 126 -15.52 2.39 -22.64
CA GLY A 126 -14.81 1.49 -23.56
C GLY A 126 -13.30 1.56 -23.39
N THR A 127 -12.63 0.43 -23.55
CA THR A 127 -11.15 0.33 -23.63
C THR A 127 -10.74 -0.66 -24.72
N ASN A 128 -9.47 -0.64 -25.13
CA ASN A 128 -8.94 -1.49 -26.22
C ASN A 128 -9.79 -1.45 -27.50
N MET A 129 -10.19 -0.23 -27.89
CA MET A 129 -11.04 -0.01 -29.06
C MET A 129 -10.34 -0.44 -30.34
N GLN A 130 -11.08 -1.08 -31.24
CA GLN A 130 -10.58 -1.59 -32.51
C GLN A 130 -10.77 -0.57 -33.62
N THR A 131 -9.74 -0.38 -34.45
CA THR A 131 -9.87 0.41 -35.67
C THR A 131 -10.97 -0.21 -36.56
N PRO A 132 -11.96 0.57 -37.05
CA PRO A 132 -13.05 0.03 -37.84
C PRO A 132 -12.56 -0.62 -39.14
N THR A 133 -13.07 -1.81 -39.45
CA THR A 133 -12.75 -2.56 -40.67
C THR A 133 -14.01 -3.01 -41.40
N THR A 134 -14.00 -2.99 -42.73
CA THR A 134 -15.07 -3.58 -43.56
C THR A 134 -14.86 -5.10 -43.69
N PRO A 135 -15.92 -5.93 -43.76
CA PRO A 135 -17.35 -5.60 -43.60
C PRO A 135 -17.84 -5.70 -42.13
N THR A 136 -16.92 -5.93 -41.20
CA THR A 136 -17.24 -6.25 -39.79
C THR A 136 -17.86 -5.06 -39.06
N ASP A 137 -17.25 -3.89 -39.22
CA ASP A 137 -17.58 -2.68 -38.46
C ASP A 137 -18.42 -1.71 -39.27
N TYR A 138 -18.20 -1.62 -40.59
CA TYR A 138 -18.98 -0.74 -41.44
C TYR A 138 -19.32 -1.36 -42.80
N LEU A 139 -20.46 -0.93 -43.34
CA LEU A 139 -20.97 -1.35 -44.65
C LEU A 139 -21.71 -0.19 -45.30
N LEU A 140 -21.24 0.25 -46.47
CA LEU A 140 -21.88 1.26 -47.32
C LEU A 140 -22.57 0.56 -48.49
N THR A 141 -23.87 0.80 -48.69
CA THR A 141 -24.67 0.17 -49.75
C THR A 141 -25.31 1.21 -50.68
N ALA A 142 -25.70 0.78 -51.88
CA ALA A 142 -26.43 1.63 -52.82
C ALA A 142 -27.86 1.95 -52.32
N ASP A 143 -28.51 0.99 -51.67
CA ASP A 143 -29.88 1.12 -51.17
C ASP A 143 -29.91 1.25 -49.64
N GLU A 144 -30.96 1.91 -49.13
CA GLU A 144 -31.13 2.25 -47.69
C GLU A 144 -31.38 1.02 -46.81
N ASP A 145 -32.04 -0.01 -47.35
CA ASP A 145 -32.39 -1.25 -46.65
C ASP A 145 -31.19 -2.21 -46.46
N GLY A 146 -29.98 -1.76 -46.80
CA GLY A 146 -28.77 -2.58 -46.82
C GLY A 146 -28.69 -3.49 -48.05
N GLY A 147 -29.64 -3.37 -48.97
CA GLY A 147 -29.62 -3.99 -50.29
C GLY A 147 -28.73 -3.24 -51.30
N GLY A 148 -28.60 -3.81 -52.50
CA GLY A 148 -27.85 -3.19 -53.59
C GLY A 148 -26.34 -3.50 -53.57
N ALA A 149 -25.58 -2.76 -54.37
CA ALA A 149 -24.13 -2.97 -54.51
C ALA A 149 -23.37 -2.52 -53.25
N ASP A 150 -22.34 -3.28 -52.85
CA ASP A 150 -21.41 -2.87 -51.80
C ASP A 150 -20.49 -1.76 -52.32
N LEU A 151 -20.56 -0.60 -51.67
CA LEU A 151 -19.80 0.61 -51.98
C LEU A 151 -18.74 0.91 -50.91
N SER A 152 -18.47 -0.01 -49.98
CA SER A 152 -17.61 0.21 -48.81
C SER A 152 -16.17 0.58 -49.17
N ALA A 153 -15.66 0.14 -50.33
CA ALA A 153 -14.34 0.53 -50.84
C ALA A 153 -14.23 2.03 -51.18
N SER A 154 -15.37 2.71 -51.38
CA SER A 154 -15.43 4.14 -51.65
C SER A 154 -15.56 5.00 -50.38
N LEU A 155 -15.71 4.36 -49.22
CA LEU A 155 -15.84 5.02 -47.91
C LEU A 155 -14.53 4.95 -47.12
N THR A 156 -14.05 6.10 -46.67
CA THR A 156 -13.00 6.22 -45.66
C THR A 156 -13.65 6.51 -44.30
N VAL A 157 -13.34 5.70 -43.29
CA VAL A 157 -13.85 5.85 -41.92
C VAL A 157 -12.67 6.16 -40.99
N GLY A 158 -12.64 7.38 -40.44
CA GLY A 158 -11.81 7.72 -39.29
C GLY A 158 -12.59 7.57 -38.00
N ALA A 159 -11.98 7.03 -36.94
CA ALA A 159 -12.61 6.91 -35.64
C ALA A 159 -11.70 7.48 -34.55
N ASN A 160 -12.21 8.46 -33.81
CA ASN A 160 -11.58 8.97 -32.59
C ASN A 160 -12.32 8.36 -31.40
N PHE A 161 -11.61 7.56 -30.61
CA PHE A 161 -12.18 6.88 -29.46
C PHE A 161 -11.96 7.69 -28.19
N TYR A 162 -13.04 7.92 -27.45
CA TYR A 162 -13.05 8.51 -26.12
C TYR A 162 -13.47 7.45 -25.10
N ALA A 163 -13.33 7.76 -23.81
CA ALA A 163 -13.68 6.81 -22.74
C ALA A 163 -15.17 6.45 -22.71
N ASP A 164 -16.07 7.36 -23.09
CA ASP A 164 -17.53 7.21 -23.01
C ASP A 164 -18.24 7.19 -24.37
N GLY A 165 -17.48 7.19 -25.48
CA GLY A 165 -18.05 7.23 -26.81
C GLY A 165 -17.02 7.32 -27.93
N VAL A 166 -17.53 7.43 -29.15
CA VAL A 166 -16.75 7.47 -30.39
C VAL A 166 -17.21 8.62 -31.27
N GLU A 167 -16.27 9.22 -31.99
CA GLU A 167 -16.54 10.15 -33.08
C GLU A 167 -16.04 9.56 -34.39
N PHE A 168 -16.96 9.26 -35.30
CA PHE A 168 -16.66 8.81 -36.65
C PHE A 168 -16.60 9.99 -37.61
N THR A 169 -15.52 10.07 -38.37
CA THR A 169 -15.40 10.94 -39.55
C THR A 169 -15.56 10.09 -40.79
N LEU A 170 -16.65 10.30 -41.53
CA LEU A 170 -17.06 9.50 -42.67
C LEU A 170 -16.89 10.32 -43.94
N ASN A 171 -16.09 9.82 -44.89
CA ASN A 171 -15.89 10.48 -46.17
C ASN A 171 -16.01 9.48 -47.31
N SER A 172 -16.98 9.67 -48.20
CA SER A 172 -17.23 8.79 -49.33
C SER A 172 -17.01 9.50 -50.66
N THR A 173 -16.41 8.80 -51.63
CA THR A 173 -16.27 9.31 -53.01
C THR A 173 -17.54 9.11 -53.85
N VAL A 174 -18.48 8.29 -53.36
CA VAL A 174 -19.79 8.01 -54.00
C VAL A 174 -20.93 8.25 -53.01
N THR A 175 -22.13 8.54 -53.54
CA THR A 175 -23.31 8.64 -52.68
C THR A 175 -23.83 7.25 -52.35
N GLY A 176 -24.04 6.96 -51.08
CA GLY A 176 -24.56 5.67 -50.61
C GLY A 176 -25.16 5.77 -49.21
N TRP A 177 -25.68 4.65 -48.70
CA TRP A 177 -26.28 4.53 -47.38
C TRP A 177 -25.38 3.72 -46.46
N LEU A 178 -24.93 4.33 -45.36
CA LEU A 178 -24.15 3.64 -44.35
C LEU A 178 -25.11 2.80 -43.52
N PHE A 179 -25.24 1.54 -43.89
CA PHE A 179 -26.18 0.60 -43.28
C PHE A 179 -25.68 0.07 -41.93
N LYS A 180 -24.36 -0.13 -41.81
CA LYS A 180 -23.71 -0.59 -40.58
C LYS A 180 -22.58 0.35 -40.21
N CYS A 181 -22.50 0.71 -38.94
CA CYS A 181 -21.34 1.40 -38.36
C CYS A 181 -21.24 1.04 -36.87
N ASN A 182 -20.23 0.26 -36.51
CA ASN A 182 -20.02 -0.28 -35.18
C ASN A 182 -18.71 0.25 -34.60
N ALA A 183 -18.70 0.54 -33.30
CA ALA A 183 -17.47 0.65 -32.53
C ALA A 183 -17.32 -0.60 -31.66
N ARG A 184 -16.19 -1.30 -31.78
CA ARG A 184 -15.89 -2.49 -30.99
C ARG A 184 -14.74 -2.25 -30.03
N GLY A 185 -14.89 -2.77 -28.82
CA GLY A 185 -13.87 -2.72 -27.77
C GLY A 185 -14.29 -3.55 -26.56
N ASN A 186 -13.49 -3.50 -25.52
CA ASN A 186 -13.81 -4.11 -24.24
C ASN A 186 -14.68 -3.14 -23.43
N SER A 187 -15.84 -3.61 -22.94
CA SER A 187 -16.71 -2.79 -22.09
C SER A 187 -16.10 -2.63 -20.69
N ILE A 188 -16.30 -1.46 -20.07
CA ILE A 188 -16.04 -1.24 -18.65
C ILE A 188 -17.38 -0.90 -18.00
N THR A 189 -17.86 -1.83 -17.17
CA THR A 189 -19.13 -1.72 -16.45
C THR A 189 -18.89 -1.46 -14.97
N LYS A 190 -19.66 -0.53 -14.38
CA LYS A 190 -19.71 -0.30 -12.93
C LYS A 190 -20.91 -1.07 -12.39
N TYR A 191 -20.67 -2.02 -11.48
CA TYR A 191 -21.75 -2.76 -10.82
C TYR A 191 -22.20 -2.09 -9.52
N ASN A 192 -23.16 -2.73 -8.85
CA ASN A 192 -23.67 -2.30 -7.56
C ASN A 192 -22.53 -2.18 -6.53
N PRO A 193 -22.58 -1.16 -5.67
CA PRO A 193 -21.62 -1.04 -4.59
C PRO A 193 -21.72 -2.25 -3.66
N VAL A 194 -20.57 -2.71 -3.18
CA VAL A 194 -20.48 -3.78 -2.18
C VAL A 194 -19.92 -3.18 -0.89
N GLN A 195 -20.41 -3.65 0.26
CA GLN A 195 -20.02 -3.15 1.57
C GLN A 195 -19.38 -4.26 2.40
N SER A 196 -18.25 -3.95 3.01
CA SER A 196 -17.67 -4.72 4.10
C SER A 196 -17.93 -4.01 5.43
N LEU A 197 -18.23 -4.77 6.45
CA LEU A 197 -18.56 -4.31 7.80
C LEU A 197 -17.62 -5.00 8.78
N PHE A 198 -16.87 -4.19 9.53
CA PHE A 198 -16.03 -4.66 10.61
C PHE A 198 -16.52 -4.11 11.95
N ARG A 199 -16.44 -4.92 13.01
CA ARG A 199 -16.94 -4.62 14.36
C ARG A 199 -16.00 -5.16 15.41
N ASP A 200 -15.67 -4.33 16.40
CA ASP A 200 -15.09 -4.79 17.65
C ASP A 200 -16.21 -4.96 18.69
N VAL A 201 -16.59 -6.21 18.94
CA VAL A 201 -17.71 -6.54 19.84
C VAL A 201 -17.41 -6.16 21.29
N ASN A 202 -16.16 -6.26 21.72
CA ASN A 202 -15.76 -5.94 23.10
C ASN A 202 -15.86 -4.44 23.35
N SER A 203 -15.35 -3.62 22.43
CA SER A 203 -15.48 -2.17 22.47
C SER A 203 -16.93 -1.71 22.36
N ILE A 204 -17.74 -2.33 21.48
CA ILE A 204 -19.18 -2.01 21.38
C ILE A 204 -19.91 -2.29 22.70
N ASN A 205 -19.59 -3.41 23.36
CA ASN A 205 -20.19 -3.73 24.66
C ASN A 205 -19.75 -2.75 25.76
N ALA A 206 -18.53 -2.21 25.68
CA ALA A 206 -17.99 -1.28 26.66
C ALA A 206 -18.47 0.18 26.47
N TYR A 207 -18.55 0.64 25.21
CA TYR A 207 -18.72 2.07 24.88
C TYR A 207 -19.94 2.39 24.02
N GLY A 208 -20.72 1.38 23.61
CA GLY A 208 -21.79 1.52 22.63
C GLY A 208 -21.28 1.60 21.20
N THR A 209 -22.19 1.64 20.22
CA THR A 209 -21.82 1.63 18.80
C THR A 209 -21.42 3.02 18.31
N ASN A 210 -20.18 3.16 17.84
CA ASN A 210 -19.67 4.35 17.16
C ASN A 210 -19.12 3.94 15.78
N SER A 211 -19.83 4.36 14.73
CA SER A 211 -19.61 3.87 13.38
C SER A 211 -19.03 4.92 12.43
N ILE A 212 -18.08 4.52 11.59
CA ILE A 212 -17.61 5.32 10.44
C ILE A 212 -18.01 4.66 9.10
N SER A 213 -18.21 5.48 8.06
CA SER A 213 -18.46 5.02 6.69
C SER A 213 -17.35 5.50 5.75
N ILE A 214 -16.63 4.56 5.16
CA ILE A 214 -15.51 4.82 4.24
C ILE A 214 -15.94 4.45 2.82
N ARG A 215 -15.96 5.42 1.91
CA ARG A 215 -16.32 5.19 0.50
C ARG A 215 -15.08 5.17 -0.38
N GLN A 216 -14.75 4.01 -0.93
CA GLN A 216 -13.56 3.80 -1.75
C GLN A 216 -13.95 3.74 -3.23
N THR A 217 -14.24 4.89 -3.83
CA THR A 217 -14.73 5.02 -5.21
C THR A 217 -13.82 4.37 -6.27
N TYR A 218 -12.53 4.29 -5.98
CA TYR A 218 -11.52 3.74 -6.88
C TYR A 218 -11.10 2.31 -6.55
N GLN A 219 -11.60 1.75 -5.45
CA GLN A 219 -11.32 0.38 -5.05
C GLN A 219 -12.34 -0.57 -5.66
N ASP A 220 -11.84 -1.68 -6.21
CA ASP A 220 -12.63 -2.72 -6.86
C ASP A 220 -12.72 -4.02 -6.05
N THR A 221 -11.79 -4.24 -5.12
CA THR A 221 -11.71 -5.44 -4.28
C THR A 221 -12.22 -5.18 -2.86
N ILE A 222 -13.12 -6.04 -2.40
CA ILE A 222 -13.73 -5.91 -1.07
C ILE A 222 -12.72 -6.22 0.05
N GLU A 223 -11.76 -7.09 -0.23
CA GLU A 223 -10.73 -7.54 0.71
C GLU A 223 -9.83 -6.37 1.12
N VAL A 224 -9.42 -5.53 0.16
CA VAL A 224 -8.66 -4.31 0.46
C VAL A 224 -9.50 -3.33 1.29
N ALA A 225 -10.80 -3.27 1.01
CA ALA A 225 -11.69 -2.40 1.76
C ALA A 225 -11.91 -2.86 3.20
N GLN A 226 -11.94 -4.17 3.42
CA GLN A 226 -11.93 -4.77 4.75
C GLN A 226 -10.65 -4.42 5.51
N THR A 227 -9.47 -4.56 4.90
CA THR A 227 -8.19 -4.18 5.52
C THR A 227 -8.18 -2.72 5.99
N VAL A 228 -8.77 -1.80 5.22
CA VAL A 228 -8.90 -0.38 5.60
C VAL A 228 -9.87 -0.20 6.78
N ALA A 229 -10.99 -0.92 6.79
CA ALA A 229 -11.97 -0.85 7.88
C ALA A 229 -11.40 -1.40 9.20
N GLU A 230 -10.69 -2.53 9.13
CA GLU A 230 -10.02 -3.16 10.27
C GLU A 230 -8.95 -2.24 10.88
N ALA A 231 -8.10 -1.64 10.05
CA ALA A 231 -7.09 -0.69 10.49
C ALA A 231 -7.69 0.53 11.19
N ALA A 232 -8.78 1.08 10.65
CA ALA A 232 -9.45 2.25 11.23
C ALA A 232 -10.12 1.95 12.58
N VAL A 233 -10.70 0.77 12.75
CA VAL A 233 -11.26 0.35 14.05
C VAL A 233 -10.13 0.04 15.04
N GLU A 234 -9.08 -0.68 14.64
CA GLU A 234 -7.99 -1.02 15.56
C GLU A 234 -7.30 0.24 16.13
N SER A 235 -7.15 1.29 15.32
CA SER A 235 -6.53 2.53 15.78
C SER A 235 -7.34 3.33 16.80
N GLU A 236 -8.66 3.12 16.86
CA GLU A 236 -9.62 4.01 17.54
C GLU A 236 -10.67 3.25 18.37
N ARG A 237 -10.53 1.92 18.57
CA ARG A 237 -11.53 1.12 19.28
C ARG A 237 -11.60 1.40 20.78
N GLU A 238 -10.58 2.02 21.35
CA GLU A 238 -10.49 2.35 22.78
C GLU A 238 -10.42 3.88 22.97
N PRO A 239 -10.96 4.41 24.08
CA PRO A 239 -10.85 5.83 24.40
C PRO A 239 -9.40 6.21 24.72
N ASP A 240 -8.90 7.21 24.00
CA ASP A 240 -7.57 7.77 24.19
C ASP A 240 -7.67 9.30 24.42
N VAL A 241 -6.60 9.89 24.96
CA VAL A 241 -6.39 11.34 25.02
C VAL A 241 -5.69 11.75 23.72
N GLU A 242 -6.41 12.39 22.81
CA GLU A 242 -5.85 12.82 21.52
C GLU A 242 -5.70 14.34 21.47
N ALA A 243 -4.52 14.81 21.06
CA ALA A 243 -4.32 16.21 20.69
C ALA A 243 -4.92 16.46 19.31
N THR A 244 -5.82 17.43 19.21
CA THR A 244 -6.52 17.78 17.95
C THR A 244 -5.99 19.08 17.34
N ALA A 245 -5.45 19.97 18.16
CA ALA A 245 -4.77 21.17 17.68
C ALA A 245 -3.64 21.63 18.62
N VAL A 246 -2.61 22.22 18.04
CA VAL A 246 -1.50 22.88 18.75
C VAL A 246 -1.38 24.31 18.28
N ARG A 247 -1.19 25.25 19.21
CA ARG A 247 -1.02 26.69 18.92
C ARG A 247 0.38 27.16 19.27
N PHE A 248 0.88 28.10 18.47
CA PHE A 248 2.21 28.68 18.61
C PHE A 248 2.20 30.16 18.24
N MET A 249 3.21 30.89 18.72
CA MET A 249 3.56 32.22 18.24
C MET A 249 4.82 32.12 17.36
N ALA A 250 4.72 32.46 16.07
CA ALA A 250 5.85 32.29 15.16
C ALA A 250 7.06 33.14 15.55
N ASN A 251 6.82 34.33 16.09
CA ASN A 251 7.86 35.29 16.44
C ASN A 251 8.56 35.02 17.78
N GLU A 252 8.16 33.96 18.51
CA GLU A 252 8.74 33.63 19.83
C GLU A 252 10.09 32.89 19.69
N SER A 253 10.28 32.11 18.63
CA SER A 253 11.56 31.44 18.34
C SER A 253 11.82 31.29 16.85
N GLU A 254 13.09 31.13 16.47
CA GLU A 254 13.48 30.84 15.09
C GLU A 254 12.84 29.53 14.59
N LYS A 255 12.81 28.49 15.43
CA LYS A 255 12.19 27.20 15.09
C LYS A 255 10.70 27.34 14.81
N GLN A 256 9.95 28.08 15.62
CA GLN A 256 8.52 28.32 15.37
C GLN A 256 8.28 29.18 14.13
N MET A 257 9.14 30.19 13.87
CA MET A 257 9.09 30.97 12.64
C MET A 257 9.32 30.09 11.41
N GLN A 258 10.35 29.24 11.45
CA GLN A 258 10.67 28.31 10.37
C GLN A 258 9.60 27.24 10.23
N ALA A 259 9.00 26.77 11.33
CA ALA A 259 7.85 25.90 11.28
C ALA A 259 6.68 26.57 10.54
N PHE A 260 6.30 27.79 10.95
CA PHE A 260 5.24 28.56 10.29
C PHE A 260 5.49 28.75 8.79
N LEU A 261 6.74 28.99 8.37
CA LEU A 261 7.08 29.24 6.97
C LEU A 261 7.16 27.97 6.11
N ASN A 262 7.61 26.84 6.67
CA ASN A 262 7.98 25.66 5.89
C ASN A 262 7.09 24.43 6.09
N LEU A 263 6.24 24.41 7.13
CA LEU A 263 5.33 23.30 7.39
C LEU A 263 3.98 23.58 6.75
N ASP A 264 3.39 22.52 6.20
CA ASP A 264 2.09 22.56 5.57
C ASP A 264 1.30 21.26 5.80
N VAL A 265 0.09 21.20 5.27
CA VAL A 265 -0.76 20.01 5.24
C VAL A 265 0.02 18.81 4.69
N GLY A 266 -0.07 17.68 5.39
CA GLY A 266 0.62 16.44 5.05
C GLY A 266 2.01 16.27 5.67
N ASP A 267 2.59 17.30 6.28
CA ASP A 267 3.84 17.15 7.02
C ASP A 267 3.63 16.36 8.33
N LEU A 268 4.65 15.56 8.66
CA LEU A 268 4.71 14.75 9.88
C LEU A 268 5.52 15.50 10.94
N VAL A 269 4.93 15.68 12.12
CA VAL A 269 5.51 16.39 13.27
C VAL A 269 5.43 15.55 14.54
N HIS A 270 6.29 15.85 15.49
CA HIS A 270 6.31 15.23 16.82
C HIS A 270 5.85 16.25 17.86
N ILE A 271 4.85 15.88 18.67
CA ILE A 271 4.33 16.72 19.75
C ILE A 271 4.60 16.02 21.07
N ILE A 272 5.24 16.73 22.00
CA ILE A 272 5.48 16.29 23.37
C ILE A 272 4.85 17.30 24.34
N GLU A 273 3.99 16.83 25.24
CA GLU A 273 3.37 17.59 26.33
C GLU A 273 3.30 16.76 27.60
N ASP A 274 3.99 17.22 28.65
CA ASP A 274 4.21 16.41 29.85
C ASP A 274 2.95 16.28 30.72
N LYS A 275 2.08 17.28 30.75
CA LYS A 275 0.94 17.32 31.70
C LYS A 275 -0.14 16.30 31.37
N ASN A 276 -0.38 16.04 30.10
CA ASN A 276 -1.34 15.06 29.61
C ASN A 276 -0.66 13.79 29.07
N GLU A 277 0.65 13.63 29.31
CA GLU A 277 1.44 12.47 28.90
C GLU A 277 1.40 12.21 27.39
N ILE A 278 1.40 13.29 26.60
CA ILE A 278 1.39 13.18 25.14
C ILE A 278 2.83 13.12 24.65
N ASP A 279 3.18 12.00 24.04
CA ASP A 279 4.39 11.83 23.22
C ASP A 279 3.96 11.05 21.97
N ALA A 280 3.68 11.77 20.88
CA ALA A 280 3.16 11.13 19.68
C ALA A 280 3.47 11.88 18.38
N TYR A 281 3.44 11.12 17.29
CA TYR A 281 3.56 11.65 15.94
C TYR A 281 2.21 12.01 15.35
N TYR A 282 2.18 13.11 14.60
CA TYR A 282 0.96 13.67 14.04
C TYR A 282 1.16 14.16 12.60
N TYR A 283 0.16 13.94 11.76
CA TYR A 283 0.06 14.61 10.47
C TYR A 283 -0.75 15.91 10.59
N ILE A 284 -0.24 16.97 9.97
CA ILE A 284 -0.98 18.23 9.83
C ILE A 284 -2.06 18.04 8.75
N TYR A 285 -3.31 18.36 9.08
CA TYR A 285 -4.42 18.33 8.12
C TYR A 285 -5.03 19.70 7.84
N ALA A 286 -4.77 20.70 8.70
CA ALA A 286 -5.08 22.10 8.42
C ALA A 286 -4.10 23.03 9.15
N VAL A 287 -3.90 24.22 8.57
CA VAL A 287 -3.10 25.30 9.14
C VAL A 287 -4.02 26.52 9.29
N GLU A 288 -4.07 27.07 10.50
CA GLU A 288 -4.80 28.30 10.82
C GLU A 288 -3.79 29.36 11.24
N TYR A 289 -3.94 30.62 10.83
CA TYR A 289 -3.08 31.70 11.34
C TYR A 289 -3.76 33.07 11.28
N GLU A 290 -3.32 33.95 12.17
CA GLU A 290 -3.70 35.37 12.23
C GLU A 290 -2.43 36.22 12.40
N ILE A 291 -2.38 37.37 11.71
CA ILE A 291 -1.33 38.36 11.90
C ILE A 291 -1.96 39.59 12.55
N THR A 292 -1.63 39.81 13.82
CA THR A 292 -2.20 40.92 14.59
C THR A 292 -1.33 42.18 14.49
N GLN A 293 -1.86 43.30 15.01
CA GLN A 293 -1.16 44.57 14.99
C GLN A 293 0.20 44.47 15.72
N GLY A 294 1.27 44.87 15.03
CA GLY A 294 2.64 44.70 15.53
C GLY A 294 3.41 43.54 14.85
N GLY A 295 2.76 42.79 13.95
CA GLY A 295 3.41 41.71 13.21
C GLY A 295 3.60 40.44 14.04
N ILE A 296 2.80 40.27 15.09
CA ILE A 296 2.71 39.04 15.87
C ILE A 296 1.90 38.04 15.04
N ILE A 297 2.47 36.87 14.82
CA ILE A 297 1.87 35.80 14.03
C ILE A 297 1.47 34.68 14.98
N ASP A 298 0.18 34.53 15.21
CA ASP A 298 -0.41 33.39 15.93
C ASP A 298 -0.81 32.35 14.90
N PHE A 299 -0.39 31.11 15.07
CA PHE A 299 -0.76 30.02 14.18
C PHE A 299 -1.08 28.74 14.93
N ALA A 300 -1.90 27.90 14.31
CA ALA A 300 -2.28 26.60 14.83
C ALA A 300 -2.18 25.53 13.76
N TYR A 301 -1.72 24.35 14.16
CA TYR A 301 -1.84 23.15 13.36
C TYR A 301 -2.98 22.29 13.89
N ARG A 302 -3.89 21.92 12.99
CA ARG A 302 -4.85 20.86 13.24
C ARG A 302 -4.20 19.53 12.86
N ILE A 303 -4.22 18.60 13.79
CA ILE A 303 -3.35 17.42 13.77
C ILE A 303 -4.14 16.13 13.96
N LYS A 304 -3.67 15.05 13.31
CA LYS A 304 -4.22 13.70 13.49
C LYS A 304 -3.10 12.72 13.84
N ARG A 305 -3.30 11.92 14.91
CA ARG A 305 -2.28 10.99 15.41
C ARG A 305 -1.94 9.94 14.35
N THR A 306 -0.68 9.53 14.31
CA THR A 306 -0.21 8.36 13.56
C THR A 306 0.74 7.54 14.44
N ARG A 307 0.78 6.22 14.23
CA ARG A 307 1.62 5.30 15.00
C ARG A 307 2.60 4.60 14.07
N SER A 308 3.84 4.48 14.51
CA SER A 308 4.90 3.74 13.83
C SER A 308 5.90 3.19 14.85
N LEU A 309 6.87 2.39 14.40
CA LEU A 309 7.97 1.93 15.24
C LEU A 309 8.91 3.06 15.68
N GLN A 310 8.86 4.21 15.01
CA GLN A 310 9.58 5.40 15.48
C GLN A 310 8.86 6.03 16.68
N ASN A 311 7.52 5.99 16.72
CA ASN A 311 6.72 6.39 17.88
C ASN A 311 5.30 5.78 17.86
N GLY A 312 4.88 5.17 18.97
CA GLY A 312 3.53 4.64 19.17
C GLY A 312 3.32 3.13 18.89
N LEU A 313 4.26 2.47 18.20
CA LEU A 313 4.30 1.00 18.09
C LEU A 313 5.57 0.43 18.74
N THR A 314 5.45 -0.77 19.31
CA THR A 314 6.57 -1.55 19.81
C THR A 314 6.66 -2.86 19.04
N ALA A 315 7.86 -3.17 18.54
CA ALA A 315 8.13 -4.47 17.92
C ALA A 315 8.12 -5.57 18.98
N ILE A 316 7.52 -6.71 18.65
CA ILE A 316 7.52 -7.91 19.49
C ILE A 316 8.02 -9.12 18.70
N ALA A 317 8.28 -10.21 19.41
CA ALA A 317 8.41 -11.53 18.80
C ALA A 317 7.11 -12.32 19.04
N ILE A 318 6.79 -13.22 18.13
CA ILE A 318 5.74 -14.22 18.32
C ILE A 318 6.42 -15.58 18.44
N GLU A 319 6.16 -16.26 19.54
CA GLU A 319 6.58 -17.63 19.79
C GLU A 319 5.46 -18.58 19.42
N PHE A 320 5.82 -19.60 18.67
CA PHE A 320 4.99 -20.70 18.25
C PHE A 320 5.53 -21.96 18.92
N ASP A 321 4.67 -22.78 19.52
CA ASP A 321 5.08 -23.94 20.32
C ASP A 321 5.20 -25.23 19.51
N GLY A 322 5.05 -25.15 18.18
CA GLY A 322 5.04 -26.30 17.27
C GLY A 322 3.81 -27.18 17.42
N SER A 323 2.75 -26.70 18.09
CA SER A 323 1.45 -27.36 18.19
C SER A 323 0.43 -26.76 17.21
N SER A 324 -0.73 -27.42 17.14
CA SER A 324 -1.76 -27.33 16.10
C SER A 324 -1.98 -25.95 15.47
N ASP A 325 -1.41 -25.74 14.29
CA ASP A 325 -1.75 -24.66 13.35
C ASP A 325 -1.68 -23.24 13.95
N GLU A 326 -0.75 -22.97 14.88
CA GLU A 326 -0.54 -21.62 15.43
C GLU A 326 -0.08 -20.64 14.33
N VAL A 327 -0.83 -19.55 14.16
CA VAL A 327 -0.60 -18.61 13.04
C VAL A 327 -1.06 -17.20 13.37
N VAL A 328 -0.34 -16.19 12.88
CA VAL A 328 -0.84 -14.81 12.79
C VAL A 328 -1.21 -14.52 11.34
N ARG A 329 -2.49 -14.27 11.08
CA ARG A 329 -3.05 -14.07 9.74
C ARG A 329 -3.35 -12.60 9.48
N PHE A 330 -2.70 -12.03 8.48
CA PHE A 330 -2.99 -10.71 7.95
C PHE A 330 -3.90 -10.81 6.72
N PRO A 331 -4.86 -9.88 6.57
CA PRO A 331 -5.75 -9.83 5.42
C PRO A 331 -4.97 -9.40 4.16
N ALA A 332 -5.69 -9.05 3.11
CA ALA A 332 -5.10 -8.56 1.87
C ALA A 332 -4.26 -7.29 2.08
N VAL A 333 -2.98 -7.37 1.71
CA VAL A 333 -1.97 -6.32 1.68
C VAL A 333 -1.66 -5.98 0.22
N PRO A 334 -2.39 -5.02 -0.40
CA PRO A 334 -2.22 -4.69 -1.81
C PRO A 334 -0.82 -4.15 -2.14
N GLN A 335 -0.12 -3.58 -1.17
CA GLN A 335 1.21 -2.99 -1.36
C GLN A 335 2.33 -4.02 -1.58
N MET A 336 2.07 -5.29 -1.27
CA MET A 336 3.03 -6.38 -1.49
C MET A 336 3.01 -6.90 -2.92
N LEU A 337 2.16 -6.34 -3.80
CA LEU A 337 2.17 -6.66 -5.22
C LEU A 337 3.46 -6.16 -5.90
N GLY A 338 4.09 -7.02 -6.69
CA GLY A 338 5.31 -6.68 -7.42
C GLY A 338 5.99 -7.89 -8.01
N ILE A 339 6.79 -7.67 -9.06
CA ILE A 339 7.67 -8.70 -9.64
C ILE A 339 8.96 -8.84 -8.83
N GLU A 340 9.51 -7.72 -8.39
CA GLU A 340 10.69 -7.66 -7.55
C GLU A 340 10.28 -7.60 -6.08
N LYS A 341 10.95 -8.40 -5.25
CA LYS A 341 10.71 -8.42 -3.82
C LYS A 341 11.93 -8.86 -3.04
N THR A 342 12.01 -8.35 -1.82
CA THR A 342 12.91 -8.84 -0.79
C THR A 342 12.12 -9.09 0.49
N ILE A 343 12.33 -10.26 1.11
CA ILE A 343 11.74 -10.63 2.40
C ILE A 343 12.90 -10.82 3.37
N ILE A 344 12.83 -10.19 4.55
CA ILE A 344 13.80 -10.36 5.64
C ILE A 344 13.03 -10.63 6.91
N MET A 345 13.53 -11.51 7.77
CA MET A 345 12.96 -11.74 9.10
C MET A 345 14.01 -12.28 10.05
N GLN A 346 13.70 -12.26 11.34
CA GLN A 346 14.51 -12.88 12.37
C GLN A 346 13.77 -14.09 12.95
N ILE A 347 14.50 -15.19 13.08
CA ILE A 347 13.97 -16.47 13.57
C ILE A 347 14.88 -17.06 14.64
N ASN A 348 14.30 -17.80 15.57
CA ASN A 348 14.98 -18.65 16.51
C ASN A 348 14.15 -19.92 16.68
N LEU A 349 14.68 -21.08 16.31
CA LEU A 349 13.94 -22.34 16.41
C LEU A 349 14.22 -22.98 17.74
N ASP A 350 13.20 -23.40 18.47
CA ASP A 350 13.42 -24.13 19.71
C ASP A 350 13.78 -25.60 19.42
N VAL A 351 13.18 -26.19 18.38
CA VAL A 351 13.41 -27.57 17.99
C VAL A 351 13.65 -27.70 16.48
N LEU A 352 14.68 -28.49 16.11
CA LEU A 352 14.80 -29.04 14.76
C LEU A 352 14.21 -30.45 14.76
N SER A 353 13.23 -30.68 13.90
CA SER A 353 12.64 -32.00 13.68
C SER A 353 12.54 -32.30 12.18
N ALA A 354 12.21 -33.55 11.85
CA ALA A 354 11.98 -33.95 10.46
C ALA A 354 10.81 -33.15 9.85
N GLY A 355 10.84 -32.96 8.52
CA GLY A 355 9.80 -32.24 7.77
C GLY A 355 10.06 -30.73 7.65
N ASP A 356 9.47 -30.12 6.63
CA ASP A 356 9.68 -28.70 6.33
C ASP A 356 8.83 -27.83 7.28
N LYS A 357 9.46 -26.90 7.99
CA LYS A 357 8.80 -26.02 8.99
C LYS A 357 8.44 -24.69 8.37
N THR A 358 7.16 -24.35 8.29
CA THR A 358 6.73 -23.09 7.66
C THR A 358 6.92 -21.89 8.58
N ILE A 359 7.60 -20.86 8.08
CA ILE A 359 7.85 -19.62 8.83
C ILE A 359 6.90 -18.52 8.37
N LEU A 360 6.80 -18.35 7.05
CA LEU A 360 6.02 -17.28 6.43
C LEU A 360 5.41 -17.77 5.12
N GLN A 361 4.12 -17.51 4.95
CA GLN A 361 3.40 -17.69 3.70
C GLN A 361 2.82 -16.36 3.22
N ILE A 362 3.04 -16.04 1.95
CA ILE A 362 2.40 -14.93 1.25
C ILE A 362 1.58 -15.54 0.11
N THR A 363 0.28 -15.29 0.06
CA THR A 363 -0.63 -15.94 -0.89
C THR A 363 -1.79 -15.05 -1.31
N ASP A 364 -2.30 -15.26 -2.52
CA ASP A 364 -3.57 -14.70 -2.98
C ASP A 364 -4.81 -15.39 -2.38
N GLY A 365 -4.62 -16.44 -1.57
CA GLY A 365 -5.66 -17.17 -0.85
C GLY A 365 -6.28 -18.33 -1.63
N GLU A 366 -6.70 -18.11 -2.88
CA GLU A 366 -7.58 -19.07 -3.58
C GLU A 366 -6.88 -19.98 -4.59
N THR A 367 -5.75 -19.54 -5.18
CA THR A 367 -5.20 -20.25 -6.35
C THR A 367 -3.72 -20.65 -6.23
N LEU A 368 -3.09 -20.35 -5.08
CA LEU A 368 -1.65 -20.50 -4.86
C LEU A 368 -0.85 -19.76 -5.94
N VAL A 369 -1.34 -18.60 -6.38
CA VAL A 369 -0.73 -17.78 -7.43
C VAL A 369 -0.03 -16.60 -6.79
N GLY A 370 1.22 -16.34 -7.19
CA GLY A 370 2.06 -15.37 -6.49
C GLY A 370 2.47 -15.85 -5.10
N PHE A 371 2.41 -17.16 -4.88
CA PHE A 371 2.68 -17.79 -3.60
C PHE A 371 4.16 -17.72 -3.29
N ASN A 372 4.51 -17.26 -2.08
CA ASN A 372 5.87 -17.29 -1.57
C ASN A 372 5.85 -17.92 -0.18
N LEU A 373 6.76 -18.87 0.03
CA LEU A 373 6.89 -19.59 1.29
C LEU A 373 8.35 -19.65 1.69
N LEU A 374 8.60 -19.21 2.90
CA LEU A 374 9.88 -19.39 3.57
C LEU A 374 9.71 -20.45 4.65
N SER A 375 10.56 -21.47 4.60
CA SER A 375 10.54 -22.58 5.51
C SER A 375 11.96 -23.02 5.88
N ILE A 376 12.07 -23.89 6.87
CA ILE A 376 13.29 -24.62 7.15
C ILE A 376 13.08 -26.06 6.72
N ALA A 377 13.92 -26.52 5.82
CA ALA A 377 13.98 -27.93 5.47
C ALA A 377 14.50 -28.70 6.70
N GLY A 378 13.67 -29.58 7.26
CA GLY A 378 13.95 -30.29 8.50
C GLY A 378 15.13 -31.26 8.44
N ASP A 379 15.40 -31.91 9.57
CA ASP A 379 16.49 -32.88 9.73
C ASP A 379 16.41 -34.01 8.67
N PRO A 380 17.50 -34.33 7.94
CA PRO A 380 18.90 -33.91 8.11
C PRO A 380 19.37 -32.80 7.17
N VAL A 381 18.45 -31.99 6.64
CA VAL A 381 18.82 -30.91 5.72
C VAL A 381 19.21 -29.65 6.51
N ASN A 382 18.42 -29.26 7.51
CA ASN A 382 18.69 -28.11 8.38
C ASN A 382 19.08 -26.84 7.60
N ALA A 383 18.29 -26.52 6.57
CA ALA A 383 18.60 -25.46 5.62
C ALA A 383 17.41 -24.52 5.43
N LEU A 384 17.70 -23.24 5.19
CA LEU A 384 16.69 -22.29 4.72
C LEU A 384 16.20 -22.71 3.34
N LEU A 385 14.88 -22.85 3.19
CA LEU A 385 14.15 -23.20 1.98
C LEU A 385 13.23 -22.05 1.57
N PHE A 386 13.41 -21.55 0.35
CA PHE A 386 12.49 -20.62 -0.29
C PHE A 386 11.73 -21.35 -1.40
N GLN A 387 10.41 -21.18 -1.39
CA GLN A 387 9.52 -21.72 -2.39
C GLN A 387 8.65 -20.62 -2.99
N ALA A 388 8.43 -20.70 -4.30
CA ALA A 388 7.56 -19.76 -4.99
C ALA A 388 6.70 -20.46 -6.05
N ARG A 389 5.45 -20.01 -6.22
CA ARG A 389 4.53 -20.50 -7.27
C ARG A 389 3.94 -19.34 -8.05
N GLU A 390 4.77 -18.76 -8.89
CA GLU A 390 4.42 -17.59 -9.72
C GLU A 390 4.23 -17.93 -11.21
N PHE A 391 4.40 -19.20 -11.56
CA PHE A 391 4.31 -19.71 -12.92
C PHE A 391 3.33 -20.90 -13.00
N GLU A 392 2.84 -21.21 -14.21
CA GLU A 392 1.76 -22.17 -14.48
C GLU A 392 2.03 -23.60 -13.99
N ASP A 393 3.22 -24.12 -14.26
CA ASP A 393 3.42 -25.57 -14.29
C ASP A 393 4.05 -26.13 -13.02
N ASP A 394 4.84 -25.33 -12.28
CA ASP A 394 5.58 -25.88 -11.14
C ASP A 394 5.99 -24.86 -10.05
N TRP A 395 6.45 -25.41 -8.93
CA TRP A 395 7.07 -24.70 -7.81
C TRP A 395 8.56 -24.43 -8.07
N LEU A 396 9.00 -23.23 -7.73
CA LEU A 396 10.40 -22.92 -7.51
C LEU A 396 10.79 -23.42 -6.12
N GLN A 397 11.94 -24.07 -5.99
CA GLN A 397 12.48 -24.42 -4.68
C GLN A 397 13.99 -24.19 -4.65
N TYR A 398 14.43 -23.31 -3.75
CA TYR A 398 15.82 -22.95 -3.53
C TYR A 398 16.19 -23.21 -2.08
N LEU A 399 17.27 -23.95 -1.86
CA LEU A 399 17.76 -24.28 -0.53
C LEU A 399 19.17 -23.76 -0.37
N THR A 400 19.47 -23.27 0.82
CA THR A 400 20.87 -23.09 1.26
C THR A 400 21.57 -24.44 1.39
N ASP A 401 22.88 -24.43 1.65
CA ASP A 401 23.61 -25.65 2.00
C ASP A 401 23.05 -26.27 3.29
N ASN A 402 23.31 -27.58 3.47
CA ASN A 402 22.85 -28.28 4.65
C ASN A 402 23.52 -27.73 5.92
N ASP A 403 22.84 -27.89 7.05
CA ASP A 403 23.34 -27.49 8.39
C ASP A 403 23.69 -26.00 8.50
N THR A 404 22.97 -25.16 7.75
CA THR A 404 23.10 -23.69 7.81
C THR A 404 22.27 -23.09 8.93
N ILE A 405 21.24 -23.81 9.39
CA ILE A 405 20.36 -23.41 10.49
C ILE A 405 20.46 -24.41 11.63
N ALA A 406 20.56 -23.92 12.86
CA ALA A 406 20.56 -24.72 14.09
C ALA A 406 19.41 -24.29 15.02
N ALA A 407 18.96 -25.19 15.88
CA ALA A 407 18.06 -24.86 16.98
C ALA A 407 18.75 -23.94 18.01
N ALA A 408 17.95 -23.25 18.81
CA ALA A 408 18.29 -22.31 19.87
C ALA A 408 19.28 -21.21 19.45
N THR A 409 19.25 -20.79 18.18
CA THR A 409 20.15 -19.80 17.61
C THR A 409 19.35 -18.73 16.87
N ASP A 410 19.65 -17.46 17.13
CA ASP A 410 19.07 -16.35 16.39
C ASP A 410 19.70 -16.21 15.01
N TYR A 411 18.84 -16.20 13.98
CA TYR A 411 19.24 -15.92 12.61
C TYR A 411 18.44 -14.75 12.06
N THR A 412 19.09 -13.88 11.29
CA THR A 412 18.39 -13.05 10.30
C THR A 412 18.42 -13.78 8.97
N VAL A 413 17.27 -14.16 8.46
CA VAL A 413 17.14 -14.84 7.16
C VAL A 413 16.53 -13.89 6.15
N GLY A 414 16.96 -13.99 4.90
CA GLY A 414 16.45 -13.13 3.83
C GLY A 414 16.46 -13.79 2.48
N VAL A 415 15.55 -13.34 1.61
CA VAL A 415 15.48 -13.73 0.21
C VAL A 415 15.21 -12.49 -0.65
N SER A 416 15.96 -12.36 -1.75
CA SER A 416 15.65 -11.42 -2.84
C SER A 416 15.26 -12.22 -4.07
N TYR A 417 14.10 -11.92 -4.68
CA TYR A 417 13.62 -12.60 -5.88
C TYR A 417 12.91 -11.66 -6.84
N ASP A 418 13.31 -11.71 -8.11
CA ASP A 418 12.62 -11.07 -9.24
C ASP A 418 11.89 -12.15 -10.04
N SER A 419 10.56 -12.15 -9.99
CA SER A 419 9.70 -13.09 -10.72
C SER A 419 9.42 -12.70 -12.17
N GLY A 420 10.05 -11.65 -12.71
CA GLY A 420 9.81 -11.17 -14.08
C GLY A 420 10.18 -12.19 -15.16
N SER A 421 10.94 -13.23 -14.82
CA SER A 421 11.38 -14.27 -15.75
C SER A 421 11.60 -15.62 -15.05
N ILE A 422 11.29 -16.72 -15.73
CA ILE A 422 11.63 -18.09 -15.27
C ILE A 422 13.14 -18.32 -15.12
N TYR A 423 13.97 -17.44 -15.67
CA TYR A 423 15.44 -17.53 -15.59
C TYR A 423 16.03 -16.80 -14.38
N ASN A 424 15.25 -15.94 -13.73
CA ASN A 424 15.71 -15.22 -12.55
C ASN A 424 15.79 -16.16 -11.36
N ARG A 425 16.86 -16.03 -10.56
CA ARG A 425 17.15 -16.95 -9.45
C ARG A 425 17.03 -16.19 -8.13
N PRO A 426 16.31 -16.73 -7.12
CA PRO A 426 16.32 -16.17 -5.78
C PRO A 426 17.75 -16.16 -5.23
N THR A 427 18.08 -15.11 -4.47
CA THR A 427 19.30 -15.05 -3.68
C THR A 427 18.94 -15.15 -2.21
N LEU A 428 19.58 -16.08 -1.49
CA LEU A 428 19.34 -16.34 -0.07
C LEU A 428 20.44 -15.71 0.79
N TYR A 429 20.05 -15.18 1.96
CA TYR A 429 20.93 -14.50 2.90
C TYR A 429 20.73 -15.07 4.31
N ILE A 430 21.84 -15.27 5.02
CA ILE A 430 21.89 -15.64 6.44
C ILE A 430 22.75 -14.61 7.16
N ASN A 431 22.21 -13.98 8.20
CA ASN A 431 22.83 -12.90 8.96
C ASN A 431 23.36 -11.76 8.07
N GLY A 432 22.57 -11.39 7.06
CA GLY A 432 22.90 -10.35 6.08
C GLY A 432 23.94 -10.76 5.02
N VAL A 433 24.48 -11.98 5.09
CA VAL A 433 25.49 -12.48 4.15
C VAL A 433 24.86 -13.39 3.11
N LYS A 434 25.14 -13.09 1.84
CA LYS A 434 24.73 -13.93 0.71
C LYS A 434 25.28 -15.35 0.85
N THR A 435 24.38 -16.32 0.82
CA THR A 435 24.70 -17.74 1.04
C THR A 435 24.57 -18.52 -0.27
N ALA A 436 25.41 -19.54 -0.43
CA ALA A 436 25.29 -20.46 -1.55
C ALA A 436 23.93 -21.16 -1.50
N ALA A 437 23.24 -21.20 -2.64
CA ALA A 437 21.94 -21.84 -2.76
C ALA A 437 21.95 -22.85 -3.92
N ARG A 438 21.38 -24.02 -3.67
CA ARG A 438 21.13 -25.05 -4.68
C ARG A 438 19.66 -25.02 -5.09
N VAL A 439 19.42 -25.45 -6.32
CA VAL A 439 18.07 -25.57 -6.85
C VAL A 439 17.54 -26.97 -6.56
N ALA A 440 16.47 -27.06 -5.78
CA ALA A 440 15.72 -28.31 -5.65
C ALA A 440 14.69 -28.48 -6.77
N LYS A 441 14.08 -27.37 -7.20
CA LYS A 441 13.07 -27.38 -8.26
C LYS A 441 13.07 -26.09 -9.08
N TRP A 442 12.86 -26.24 -10.38
CA TRP A 442 12.80 -25.13 -11.35
C TRP A 442 11.36 -24.70 -11.61
N ASN A 443 11.16 -23.40 -11.81
CA ASN A 443 9.94 -22.90 -12.45
C ASN A 443 9.91 -23.25 -13.93
N SER A 444 8.71 -23.45 -14.45
CA SER A 444 8.42 -23.55 -15.88
C SER A 444 7.06 -22.95 -16.21
N GLY A 445 6.82 -22.71 -17.49
CA GLY A 445 5.57 -22.16 -17.99
C GLY A 445 5.54 -20.63 -18.02
N THR A 446 4.34 -20.09 -18.17
CA THR A 446 4.11 -18.63 -18.23
C THR A 446 3.95 -18.06 -16.84
N ARG A 447 4.39 -16.80 -16.64
CA ARG A 447 4.12 -16.10 -15.40
C ARG A 447 2.62 -15.93 -15.23
N LYS A 448 2.13 -16.20 -14.03
CA LYS A 448 0.75 -15.92 -13.67
C LYS A 448 0.65 -14.47 -13.22
N GLU A 449 -0.22 -13.71 -13.88
CA GLU A 449 -0.59 -12.38 -13.41
C GLU A 449 -1.53 -12.53 -12.22
N THR A 450 -1.19 -11.89 -11.10
CA THR A 450 -2.11 -11.70 -9.97
C THR A 450 -2.43 -10.23 -9.86
N ASN A 451 -3.73 -9.92 -9.89
CA ASN A 451 -4.26 -8.61 -9.55
C ASN A 451 -4.87 -8.61 -8.14
N ASN A 452 -4.76 -9.73 -7.41
CA ASN A 452 -5.33 -9.89 -6.09
C ASN A 452 -4.29 -9.53 -5.03
N ALA A 453 -4.69 -8.71 -4.06
CA ALA A 453 -3.85 -8.38 -2.91
C ALA A 453 -3.43 -9.65 -2.14
N PHE A 454 -2.19 -9.67 -1.67
CA PHE A 454 -1.65 -10.84 -0.97
C PHE A 454 -2.02 -10.84 0.52
N ARG A 455 -2.39 -12.01 1.04
CA ARG A 455 -2.52 -12.29 2.47
C ARG A 455 -1.17 -12.77 3.01
N VAL A 456 -0.92 -12.53 4.28
CA VAL A 456 0.31 -12.96 4.95
C VAL A 456 -0.04 -13.84 6.14
N ASN A 457 0.52 -15.04 6.21
CA ASN A 457 0.43 -15.92 7.36
C ASN A 457 1.84 -16.08 7.96
N VAL A 458 1.98 -15.84 9.25
CA VAL A 458 3.23 -16.02 10.01
C VAL A 458 3.06 -17.20 10.95
N GLY A 459 3.96 -18.17 10.90
CA GLY A 459 3.83 -19.45 11.61
C GLY A 459 3.25 -20.55 10.72
N SER A 460 2.42 -21.42 11.29
CA SER A 460 1.87 -22.59 10.61
C SER A 460 0.92 -22.25 9.44
N THR A 461 0.72 -23.22 8.54
CA THR A 461 -0.12 -23.08 7.35
C THR A 461 -0.92 -24.35 7.04
N ASP A 462 -2.12 -24.17 6.49
CA ASP A 462 -3.05 -25.25 6.09
C ASP A 462 -2.57 -26.08 4.88
N LEU A 463 -1.27 -26.06 4.54
CA LEU A 463 -0.71 -26.65 3.33
C LEU A 463 -0.04 -28.02 3.56
N GLY A 464 -0.15 -28.57 4.76
CA GLY A 464 0.45 -29.85 5.13
C GLY A 464 1.97 -29.80 5.30
N PHE A 465 2.50 -28.62 5.61
CA PHE A 465 3.83 -28.46 6.19
C PHE A 465 3.75 -28.68 7.69
N ASP A 466 4.90 -28.97 8.31
CA ASP A 466 4.93 -29.10 9.75
C ASP A 466 4.97 -27.72 10.42
N ASP A 467 4.42 -27.69 11.64
CA ASP A 467 4.36 -26.49 12.48
C ASP A 467 5.76 -26.00 12.85
N PHE A 468 5.94 -24.68 12.83
CA PHE A 468 7.15 -24.04 13.30
C PHE A 468 7.15 -23.98 14.83
N ASP A 469 8.26 -24.40 15.43
CA ASP A 469 8.49 -24.39 16.88
C ASP A 469 9.64 -23.43 17.18
N GLY A 470 9.30 -22.26 17.73
CA GLY A 470 10.23 -21.19 18.05
C GLY A 470 9.67 -19.78 17.83
N LYS A 471 10.55 -18.80 17.69
CA LYS A 471 10.23 -17.37 17.62
C LYS A 471 10.43 -16.78 16.24
N ILE A 472 9.50 -15.94 15.83
CA ILE A 472 9.59 -15.11 14.62
C ILE A 472 9.40 -13.64 15.00
N LYS A 473 10.27 -12.77 14.50
CA LYS A 473 10.17 -11.32 14.70
C LYS A 473 10.68 -10.54 13.49
N ASN A 474 10.34 -9.25 13.45
CA ASN A 474 10.95 -8.27 12.56
C ASN A 474 10.93 -8.71 11.07
N ILE A 475 9.79 -9.25 10.65
CA ILE A 475 9.47 -9.60 9.28
C ILE A 475 9.30 -8.30 8.50
N ARG A 476 9.95 -8.20 7.35
CA ARG A 476 9.95 -7.04 6.47
C ARG A 476 9.77 -7.52 5.03
N HIS A 477 8.89 -6.85 4.30
CA HIS A 477 8.73 -7.06 2.87
C HIS A 477 9.04 -5.76 2.12
N TYR A 478 9.81 -5.90 1.05
CA TYR A 478 10.20 -4.83 0.15
C TYR A 478 9.64 -5.10 -1.25
N ASN A 479 9.20 -4.05 -1.94
CA ASN A 479 8.72 -4.13 -3.33
C ASN A 479 9.85 -3.90 -4.37
N ARG A 480 11.08 -4.21 -3.98
CA ARG A 480 12.29 -4.12 -4.82
C ARG A 480 13.33 -5.14 -4.36
N ILE A 481 14.37 -5.32 -5.17
CA ILE A 481 15.56 -6.08 -4.78
C ILE A 481 16.49 -5.22 -3.93
N LEU A 482 16.77 -5.66 -2.70
CA LEU A 482 17.85 -5.09 -1.90
C LEU A 482 19.22 -5.61 -2.39
N SER A 483 20.22 -4.72 -2.38
CA SER A 483 21.62 -5.04 -2.65
C SER A 483 22.27 -5.83 -1.50
N ASP A 484 23.42 -6.46 -1.77
CA ASP A 484 24.17 -7.22 -0.75
C ASP A 484 24.56 -6.34 0.45
N THR A 485 24.91 -5.06 0.23
CA THR A 485 25.22 -4.10 1.30
C THR A 485 23.98 -3.75 2.13
N GLU A 486 22.82 -3.61 1.49
CA GLU A 486 21.56 -3.34 2.18
C GLU A 486 21.09 -4.54 3.00
N HIS A 487 21.32 -5.78 2.53
CA HIS A 487 21.11 -7.00 3.32
C HIS A 487 22.01 -7.06 4.54
N LEU A 488 23.30 -6.76 4.37
CA LEU A 488 24.25 -6.70 5.47
C LEU A 488 23.83 -5.66 6.52
N PHE A 489 23.41 -4.48 6.07
CA PHE A 489 22.89 -3.44 6.96
C PHE A 489 21.58 -3.87 7.65
N SER A 490 20.68 -4.52 6.94
CA SER A 490 19.37 -4.95 7.45
C SER A 490 19.43 -6.01 8.54
N HIS A 491 20.58 -6.69 8.70
CA HIS A 491 20.82 -7.61 9.82
C HIS A 491 20.72 -6.91 11.17
N THR A 492 21.18 -5.66 11.26
CA THR A 492 21.20 -4.86 12.50
C THR A 492 20.39 -3.57 12.42
N GLY A 493 20.07 -3.10 11.21
CA GLY A 493 19.35 -1.85 10.94
C GLY A 493 18.08 -2.06 10.13
N ILE A 494 17.52 -0.98 9.59
CA ILE A 494 16.30 -0.96 8.77
C ILE A 494 16.58 -0.16 7.50
N VAL A 495 16.36 -0.77 6.34
CA VAL A 495 16.22 -0.04 5.08
C VAL A 495 14.76 0.40 4.96
N ALA A 496 14.50 1.70 4.87
CA ALA A 496 13.14 2.24 4.75
C ALA A 496 12.65 2.28 3.28
N ASP A 497 13.59 2.49 2.36
CA ASP A 497 13.28 2.59 0.93
C ASP A 497 12.76 1.26 0.37
N GLY A 498 11.62 1.32 -0.32
CA GLY A 498 10.93 0.16 -0.87
C GLY A 498 10.22 -0.74 0.17
N MET A 499 10.26 -0.43 1.46
CA MET A 499 9.55 -1.24 2.48
C MET A 499 8.04 -1.01 2.40
N VAL A 500 7.28 -2.11 2.33
CA VAL A 500 5.81 -2.11 2.15
C VAL A 500 5.05 -2.84 3.26
N PHE A 501 5.75 -3.59 4.10
CA PHE A 501 5.16 -4.32 5.23
C PHE A 501 6.24 -4.62 6.28
N GLN A 502 5.93 -4.45 7.56
CA GLN A 502 6.81 -4.78 8.68
C GLN A 502 6.03 -5.17 9.94
N VAL A 503 6.25 -6.39 10.45
CA VAL A 503 5.54 -7.03 11.58
C VAL A 503 6.48 -7.94 12.37
N PRO A 504 6.13 -8.44 13.57
CA PRO A 504 4.95 -8.12 14.38
C PRO A 504 5.20 -6.93 15.30
N ASN A 505 4.22 -6.03 15.38
CA ASN A 505 4.23 -4.89 16.29
C ASN A 505 2.89 -4.78 17.01
N VAL A 506 2.89 -4.11 18.14
CA VAL A 506 1.69 -3.80 18.94
C VAL A 506 1.69 -2.33 19.31
N ILE A 507 0.54 -1.80 19.69
CA ILE A 507 0.44 -0.44 20.22
C ILE A 507 1.26 -0.38 21.51
N SER A 508 2.20 0.57 21.61
CA SER A 508 3.17 0.60 22.71
C SER A 508 2.51 0.69 24.09
N GLU A 509 1.43 1.45 24.20
CA GLU A 509 0.64 1.61 25.44
C GLU A 509 0.03 0.30 25.93
N ARG A 510 -0.12 -0.70 25.04
CA ARG A 510 -0.74 -2.00 25.33
C ARG A 510 0.27 -3.14 25.38
N LEU A 511 1.58 -2.84 25.33
CA LEU A 511 2.64 -3.85 25.29
C LEU A 511 2.49 -4.92 26.37
N ALA A 512 2.11 -4.52 27.59
CA ALA A 512 1.93 -5.44 28.73
C ALA A 512 0.85 -6.50 28.50
N ASP A 513 -0.14 -6.24 27.64
CA ASP A 513 -1.21 -7.18 27.31
C ASP A 513 -0.75 -8.29 26.36
N TYR A 514 0.42 -8.13 25.72
CA TYR A 514 0.92 -9.06 24.71
C TYR A 514 2.14 -9.85 25.17
N ILE A 515 3.02 -9.25 25.99
CA ILE A 515 4.28 -9.91 26.39
C ILE A 515 4.02 -11.00 27.43
N ASP A 516 4.55 -12.18 27.13
CA ASP A 516 4.40 -13.41 27.91
C ASP A 516 2.93 -13.84 28.07
N GLN A 517 2.06 -13.40 27.15
CA GLN A 517 0.65 -13.78 27.08
C GLN A 517 0.37 -14.67 25.87
N SER A 518 -0.55 -15.63 26.03
CA SER A 518 -1.14 -16.35 24.90
C SER A 518 -2.11 -15.42 24.17
N LEU A 519 -1.91 -15.25 22.87
CA LEU A 519 -2.64 -14.28 22.06
C LEU A 519 -3.94 -14.90 21.52
N ALA A 520 -5.06 -14.28 21.88
CA ALA A 520 -6.39 -14.64 21.38
C ALA A 520 -6.72 -13.92 20.06
N GLU A 521 -7.80 -14.33 19.38
CA GLU A 521 -8.25 -13.68 18.14
C GLU A 521 -8.65 -12.19 18.33
N SER A 522 -8.95 -11.79 19.56
CA SER A 522 -9.25 -10.40 19.93
C SER A 522 -8.00 -9.53 20.00
N ASP A 523 -6.83 -10.15 20.21
CA ASP A 523 -5.54 -9.46 20.23
C ASP A 523 -5.10 -9.20 18.81
N LYS A 524 -4.61 -8.00 18.55
CA LYS A 524 -4.30 -7.55 17.19
C LYS A 524 -2.83 -7.21 17.05
N ILE A 525 -2.22 -7.72 15.99
CA ILE A 525 -0.84 -7.41 15.60
C ILE A 525 -0.89 -6.38 14.48
N VAL A 526 -0.07 -5.34 14.53
CA VAL A 526 -0.16 -4.21 13.60
C VAL A 526 1.11 -4.12 12.77
N ASP A 527 0.94 -3.93 11.46
CA ASP A 527 2.01 -3.56 10.55
C ASP A 527 2.45 -2.11 10.73
N ASN A 528 3.75 -1.88 10.78
CA ASN A 528 4.35 -0.56 10.94
C ASN A 528 4.13 0.34 9.72
N VAL A 529 4.04 -0.21 8.51
CA VAL A 529 4.07 0.62 7.29
C VAL A 529 2.71 1.25 7.02
N PHE A 530 1.65 0.45 6.99
CA PHE A 530 0.29 0.88 6.64
C PHE A 530 -0.76 0.61 7.71
N GLY A 531 -0.38 0.05 8.86
CA GLY A 531 -1.32 -0.28 9.93
C GLY A 531 -2.23 -1.46 9.59
N VAL A 532 -1.81 -2.36 8.69
CA VAL A 532 -2.54 -3.61 8.42
C VAL A 532 -2.61 -4.43 9.70
N VAL A 533 -3.80 -4.95 10.01
CA VAL A 533 -4.06 -5.67 11.25
C VAL A 533 -4.04 -7.18 11.01
N GLY A 534 -3.21 -7.90 11.77
CA GLY A 534 -3.11 -9.35 11.81
C GLY A 534 -3.87 -9.91 13.01
N THR A 535 -4.47 -11.10 12.82
CA THR A 535 -5.22 -11.82 13.84
C THR A 535 -4.48 -13.11 14.21
N PRO A 536 -4.05 -13.28 15.47
CA PRO A 536 -3.55 -14.54 16.01
C PRO A 536 -4.66 -15.59 16.03
N LEU A 537 -4.32 -16.83 15.69
CA LEU A 537 -5.19 -18.00 15.74
C LEU A 537 -4.46 -19.13 16.47
N ASN A 538 -5.21 -19.95 17.21
CA ASN A 538 -4.70 -21.10 17.97
C ASN A 538 -3.68 -20.78 19.07
N THR A 539 -3.69 -19.55 19.60
CA THR A 539 -3.00 -19.14 20.84
C THR A 539 -1.46 -19.06 20.84
N PRO A 540 -0.79 -18.56 19.78
CA PRO A 540 0.65 -18.28 19.84
C PRO A 540 0.97 -17.29 20.96
N THR A 541 2.21 -17.29 21.45
CA THR A 541 2.61 -16.48 22.62
C THR A 541 3.38 -15.22 22.19
N GLY A 542 2.97 -14.06 22.69
CA GLY A 542 3.72 -12.82 22.49
C GLY A 542 4.98 -12.78 23.37
N ARG A 543 6.10 -12.32 22.82
CA ARG A 543 7.41 -12.25 23.49
C ARG A 543 8.10 -10.93 23.21
N THR A 544 9.06 -10.56 24.04
CA THR A 544 9.90 -9.39 23.76
C THR A 544 10.71 -9.62 22.48
N ALA A 545 10.79 -8.59 21.64
CA ALA A 545 11.59 -8.61 20.41
C ALA A 545 13.09 -8.75 20.69
#